data_AF-A0A916EHG7-F1
#
_entry.id   AF-A0A916EHG7-F1
#
_cell.length_a   1.000
_cell.length_b   1.000
_cell.length_c   1.000
_cell.angle_alpha   90.00
_cell.angle_beta   90.00
_cell.angle_gamma   90.00
#
_symmetry.space_group_name_H-M   'P 1'
#
loop_
_entity.id
_entity.type
_entity.pdbx_description
1 polymer ?
#
loop_
_entity_poly.entity_id
_entity_poly.type
_entity_poly.pdbx_seq_one_letter_code
_entity_poly.pdbx_strand_id
1 'polypeptide(L)'
;MYLFLAGDSSVLSNWPYINNPSLAILIVLFSLLIVVYLMNLFIGLLNNAIEKDNDRVSYLVQKAEILAEIELFYLLPHQRRWETWFPEVIHYSADVDKIREKINEMMNKNEWDINDESRKNLMKKLNILSYYK
;
A
#
# COMPACT_ATOMS: atom_id res chain seq x y z
N MET A 1 -1.75 -21.31 25.51
CA MET A 1 -2.09 -19.87 25.51
C MET A 1 -2.18 -19.30 24.10
N TYR A 2 -1.11 -19.31 23.28
CA TYR A 2 -1.16 -18.81 21.89
C TYR A 2 -2.26 -19.48 21.03
N LEU A 3 -2.34 -20.81 21.04
CA LEU A 3 -3.38 -21.56 20.32
C LEU A 3 -4.79 -21.13 20.75
N PHE A 4 -5.01 -20.95 22.05
CA PHE A 4 -6.28 -20.46 22.59
C PHE A 4 -6.63 -19.05 22.09
N LEU A 5 -5.63 -18.16 22.01
CA LEU A 5 -5.81 -16.80 21.46
C LEU A 5 -6.05 -16.79 19.94
N ALA A 6 -5.55 -17.81 19.23
CA ALA A 6 -5.82 -18.03 17.80
C ALA A 6 -7.19 -18.72 17.55
N GLY A 7 -7.99 -18.96 18.60
CA GLY A 7 -9.33 -19.55 18.51
C GLY A 7 -9.38 -21.07 18.69
N ASP A 8 -8.27 -21.72 19.01
CA ASP A 8 -8.23 -23.16 19.25
C ASP A 8 -8.68 -23.49 20.69
N SER A 9 -9.92 -23.95 20.82
CA SER A 9 -10.52 -24.34 22.09
C SER A 9 -10.06 -25.70 22.61
N SER A 10 -9.29 -26.48 21.83
CA SER A 10 -8.77 -27.79 22.27
C SER A 10 -7.86 -27.67 23.50
N VAL A 11 -7.29 -26.48 23.73
CA VAL A 11 -6.49 -26.15 24.92
C VAL A 11 -7.32 -26.21 26.22
N LEU A 12 -8.66 -26.11 26.14
CA LEU A 12 -9.56 -26.20 27.29
C LEU A 12 -10.04 -27.62 27.63
N SER A 13 -9.94 -28.59 26.70
CA SER A 13 -10.55 -29.91 26.89
C SER A 13 -9.88 -30.75 27.99
N ASN A 14 -8.60 -30.48 28.29
CA ASN A 14 -7.84 -31.11 29.36
C ASN A 14 -7.20 -30.06 30.28
N TRP A 15 -8.00 -29.10 30.78
CA TRP A 15 -7.51 -27.95 31.53
C TRP A 15 -6.67 -28.36 32.75
N PRO A 16 -5.32 -28.22 32.73
CA PRO A 16 -4.47 -28.70 33.82
C PRO A 16 -4.50 -27.76 35.03
N TYR A 17 -5.14 -26.59 34.90
CA TYR A 17 -5.15 -25.55 35.92
C TYR A 17 -6.45 -25.52 36.76
N ILE A 18 -7.31 -26.56 36.67
CA ILE A 18 -8.57 -26.65 37.45
C ILE A 18 -8.27 -26.55 38.95
N ASN A 19 -7.18 -27.16 39.39
CA ASN A 19 -6.80 -27.23 40.80
C ASN A 19 -6.06 -25.97 41.31
N ASN A 20 -5.82 -24.97 40.44
CA ASN A 20 -5.08 -23.76 40.77
C ASN A 20 -5.90 -22.51 40.42
N PRO A 21 -6.80 -22.06 41.32
CA PRO A 21 -7.76 -20.99 41.02
C PRO A 21 -7.07 -19.67 40.60
N SER A 22 -5.93 -19.33 41.20
CA SER A 22 -5.16 -18.13 40.85
C SER A 22 -4.66 -18.15 39.40
N LEU A 23 -4.22 -19.31 38.90
CA LEU A 23 -3.77 -19.46 37.51
C LEU A 23 -4.96 -19.38 36.54
N ALA A 24 -6.09 -19.97 36.90
CA ALA A 24 -7.31 -19.87 36.10
C ALA A 24 -7.76 -18.40 35.93
N ILE A 25 -7.78 -17.64 37.03
CA ILE A 25 -8.13 -16.21 37.02
C ILE A 25 -7.15 -15.41 36.12
N LEU A 26 -5.84 -15.66 36.25
CA LEU A 26 -4.83 -14.99 35.46
C LEU A 26 -5.01 -15.26 33.96
N ILE A 27 -5.31 -16.50 33.56
CA ILE A 27 -5.51 -16.87 32.15
C ILE A 27 -6.74 -16.17 31.58
N VAL A 28 -7.84 -16.12 32.34
CA VAL A 28 -9.07 -15.42 31.91
C VAL A 28 -8.82 -13.93 31.73
N LEU A 29 -8.18 -13.27 32.71
CA LEU A 29 -7.85 -11.84 32.63
C LEU A 29 -6.91 -11.53 31.45
N PHE A 30 -5.88 -12.35 31.27
CA PHE A 30 -4.94 -12.19 30.17
C PHE A 30 -5.58 -12.38 28.80
N SER A 31 -6.46 -13.38 28.66
CA SER A 31 -7.22 -13.61 27.43
C SER A 31 -8.15 -12.44 27.11
N LEU A 32 -8.87 -11.93 28.12
CA LEU A 32 -9.74 -10.76 27.95
C LEU A 32 -8.94 -9.53 27.51
N LEU A 33 -7.77 -9.29 28.12
CA LEU A 33 -6.89 -8.20 27.73
C LEU A 33 -6.43 -8.33 26.28
N ILE A 34 -6.00 -9.52 25.84
CA ILE A 34 -5.54 -9.69 24.45
C ILE A 34 -6.67 -9.51 23.45
N VAL A 35 -7.81 -10.13 23.68
CA VAL A 35 -8.94 -10.08 22.75
C VAL A 35 -9.54 -8.67 22.70
N VAL A 36 -9.71 -7.99 23.83
CA VAL A 36 -10.36 -6.67 23.87
C VAL A 36 -9.40 -5.53 23.58
N TYR A 37 -8.19 -5.55 24.13
CA TYR A 37 -7.25 -4.45 23.97
C TYR A 37 -6.31 -4.67 22.79
N LEU A 38 -5.57 -5.79 22.79
CA LEU A 38 -4.49 -5.98 21.81
C LEU A 38 -5.02 -6.18 20.39
N MET A 39 -6.08 -6.97 20.19
CA MET A 39 -6.66 -7.17 18.85
C MET A 39 -7.27 -5.89 18.30
N ASN A 40 -7.98 -5.11 19.12
CA ASN A 40 -8.54 -3.83 18.68
C ASN A 40 -7.46 -2.80 18.37
N LEU A 41 -6.39 -2.74 19.17
CA LEU A 41 -5.22 -1.92 18.88
C LEU A 41 -4.57 -2.35 17.56
N PHE A 42 -4.38 -3.66 17.36
CA PHE A 42 -3.76 -4.21 16.16
C PHE A 42 -4.60 -3.91 14.91
N ILE A 43 -5.92 -4.07 14.98
CA ILE A 43 -6.84 -3.70 13.89
C ILE A 43 -6.74 -2.20 13.59
N GLY A 44 -6.69 -1.33 14.60
CA GLY A 44 -6.55 0.12 14.41
C GLY A 44 -5.21 0.51 13.76
N LEU A 45 -4.10 -0.07 14.23
CA LEU A 45 -2.78 0.15 13.63
C LEU A 45 -2.71 -0.37 12.20
N LEU A 46 -3.27 -1.56 11.95
CA LEU A 46 -3.30 -2.16 10.61
C LEU A 46 -4.16 -1.32 9.66
N ASN A 47 -5.31 -0.83 10.11
CA ASN A 47 -6.17 0.05 9.31
C ASN A 47 -5.43 1.33 8.92
N ASN A 48 -4.73 1.97 9.87
CA ASN A 48 -3.94 3.18 9.58
C ASN A 48 -2.81 2.91 8.59
N ALA A 49 -2.14 1.75 8.68
CA ALA A 49 -1.11 1.37 7.72
C ALA A 49 -1.70 1.11 6.32
N ILE A 50 -2.82 0.38 6.24
CA ILE A 50 -3.53 0.11 4.98
C ILE A 50 -4.01 1.41 4.34
N GLU A 51 -4.58 2.34 5.10
CA GLU A 51 -5.07 3.61 4.57
C GLU A 51 -3.94 4.45 3.94
N LYS A 52 -2.75 4.42 4.54
CA LYS A 52 -1.56 5.08 3.99
C LYS A 52 -1.06 4.42 2.70
N ASP A 53 -1.12 3.09 2.63
CA ASP A 53 -0.53 2.30 1.53
C ASP A 53 -1.54 1.86 0.45
N ASN A 54 -2.84 2.14 0.63
CA ASN A 54 -3.90 1.92 -0.38
C ASN A 54 -3.83 2.98 -1.49
N ASP A 55 -2.66 3.12 -2.09
CA ASP A 55 -2.38 4.05 -3.15
C ASP A 55 -2.40 3.32 -4.50
N ARG A 56 -3.40 3.66 -5.32
CA ARG A 56 -3.54 3.16 -6.68
C ARG A 56 -2.31 3.49 -7.54
N VAL A 57 -1.63 4.60 -7.27
CA VAL A 57 -0.41 4.97 -8.00
C VAL A 57 0.71 3.99 -7.70
N SER A 58 0.95 3.70 -6.42
CA SER A 58 1.94 2.69 -5.97
C SER A 58 1.67 1.30 -6.56
N TYR A 59 0.40 0.88 -6.66
CA TYR A 59 0.03 -0.37 -7.35
C TYR A 59 0.43 -0.37 -8.83
N LEU A 60 0.18 0.73 -9.54
CA LEU A 60 0.49 0.83 -10.97
C LEU A 60 1.99 0.91 -11.23
N VAL A 61 2.74 1.58 -10.36
CA VAL A 61 4.22 1.63 -10.41
C VAL A 61 4.78 0.22 -10.24
N GLN A 62 4.38 -0.50 -9.20
CA GLN A 62 4.81 -1.90 -8.99
C GLN A 62 4.44 -2.80 -10.17
N LYS A 63 3.24 -2.63 -10.73
CA LYS A 63 2.82 -3.38 -11.92
C LYS A 63 3.73 -3.09 -13.12
N ALA A 64 4.13 -1.84 -13.33
CA ALA A 64 5.04 -1.47 -14.41
C ALA A 64 6.46 -2.01 -14.18
N GLU A 65 6.95 -2.00 -12.95
CA GLU A 65 8.25 -2.58 -12.57
C GLU A 65 8.28 -4.09 -12.85
N ILE A 66 7.25 -4.83 -12.42
CA ILE A 66 7.13 -6.27 -12.69
C ILE A 66 7.09 -6.55 -14.20
N LEU A 67 6.34 -5.74 -14.97
CA LEU A 67 6.30 -5.89 -16.43
C LEU A 67 7.67 -5.65 -17.07
N ALA A 68 8.42 -4.64 -16.62
CA ALA A 68 9.77 -4.37 -17.11
C ALA A 68 10.74 -5.52 -16.76
N GLU A 69 10.62 -6.12 -15.58
CA GLU A 69 11.43 -7.26 -15.17
C GLU A 69 11.13 -8.50 -16.03
N ILE A 70 9.85 -8.79 -16.28
CA ILE A 70 9.42 -9.86 -17.18
C ILE A 70 9.99 -9.62 -18.59
N GLU A 71 9.87 -8.40 -19.11
CA GLU A 71 10.36 -8.05 -20.44
C GLU A 71 11.88 -8.24 -20.57
N LEU A 72 12.63 -7.84 -19.55
CA LEU A 72 14.08 -7.83 -19.60
C LEU A 72 14.70 -9.22 -19.38
N PHE A 73 14.12 -10.04 -18.50
CA PHE A 73 14.73 -11.31 -18.08
C PHE A 73 14.04 -12.56 -18.62
N TYR A 74 12.75 -12.49 -18.99
CA TYR A 74 11.95 -13.69 -19.28
C TYR A 74 11.46 -13.77 -20.74
N LEU A 75 11.68 -12.75 -21.56
CA LEU A 75 11.21 -12.71 -22.95
C LEU A 75 12.33 -12.66 -23.98
N LEU A 76 12.15 -13.43 -25.06
CA LEU A 76 13.03 -13.38 -26.23
C LEU A 76 12.79 -12.09 -27.04
N PRO A 77 13.80 -11.61 -27.80
CA PRO A 77 13.69 -10.37 -28.56
C PRO A 77 12.47 -10.28 -29.49
N HIS A 78 12.00 -11.40 -30.03
CA HIS A 78 10.82 -11.43 -30.90
C HIS A 78 9.50 -11.33 -30.13
N GLN A 79 9.43 -11.84 -28.89
CA GLN A 79 8.22 -11.78 -28.05
C GLN A 79 7.97 -10.36 -27.55
N ARG A 80 9.03 -9.60 -27.27
CA ARG A 80 8.94 -8.18 -26.87
C ARG A 80 8.36 -7.27 -27.95
N ARG A 81 8.43 -7.68 -29.23
CA ARG A 81 7.91 -6.93 -30.37
C ARG A 81 6.50 -7.34 -30.77
N TRP A 82 5.84 -8.19 -29.99
CA TRP A 82 4.44 -8.54 -30.21
C TRP A 82 3.53 -7.51 -29.55
N GLU A 83 3.02 -6.58 -30.35
CA GLU A 83 2.09 -5.52 -29.91
C GLU A 83 0.85 -6.06 -29.20
N THR A 84 0.43 -7.28 -29.53
CA THR A 84 -0.71 -7.96 -28.86
C THR A 84 -0.43 -8.34 -27.41
N TRP A 85 0.84 -8.50 -27.03
CA TRP A 85 1.25 -8.88 -25.67
C TRP A 85 1.83 -7.69 -24.89
N PHE A 86 2.56 -6.81 -25.58
CA PHE A 86 3.17 -5.61 -25.00
C PHE A 86 2.82 -4.39 -25.84
N PRO A 87 1.96 -3.49 -25.35
CA PRO A 87 1.70 -2.23 -26.03
C PRO A 87 2.96 -1.36 -25.99
N GLU A 88 3.22 -0.61 -27.06
CA GLU A 88 4.35 0.32 -27.13
C GLU A 88 4.23 1.44 -26.10
N VAL A 89 3.01 1.81 -25.70
CA VAL A 89 2.73 2.88 -24.74
C VAL A 89 1.66 2.44 -23.73
N ILE A 90 1.89 2.71 -22.45
CA ILE A 90 0.91 2.50 -21.38
C ILE A 90 0.22 3.83 -21.07
N HIS A 91 -1.09 3.91 -21.30
CA HIS A 91 -1.87 5.10 -20.97
C HIS A 91 -2.38 5.03 -19.53
N TYR A 92 -2.13 6.09 -18.76
CA TYR A 92 -2.77 6.31 -17.46
C TYR A 92 -3.60 7.58 -17.51
N SER A 93 -4.90 7.45 -17.22
CA SER A 93 -5.79 8.59 -17.07
C SER A 93 -5.70 9.13 -15.65
N ALA A 94 -5.38 10.41 -15.53
CA ALA A 94 -5.36 11.13 -14.27
C ALA A 94 -6.21 12.40 -14.39
N ASP A 95 -6.85 12.77 -13.27
CA ASP A 95 -7.68 13.96 -13.18
C ASP A 95 -6.80 15.22 -13.29
N VAL A 96 -7.15 16.11 -14.22
CA VAL A 96 -6.42 17.35 -14.49
C VAL A 96 -6.28 18.20 -13.24
N ASP A 97 -7.31 18.29 -12.41
CA ASP A 97 -7.29 19.15 -11.22
C ASP A 97 -6.39 18.57 -10.13
N LYS A 98 -6.42 17.24 -9.94
CA LYS A 98 -5.49 16.54 -9.03
C LYS A 98 -4.04 16.69 -9.47
N ILE A 99 -3.77 16.65 -10.78
CA ILE A 99 -2.42 16.86 -11.31
C ILE A 99 -1.94 18.29 -11.01
N ARG A 100 -2.79 19.30 -11.21
CA ARG A 100 -2.46 20.70 -10.92
C ARG A 100 -2.14 20.91 -9.45
N GLU A 101 -2.98 20.39 -8.55
CA GLU A 101 -2.76 20.44 -7.11
C GLU A 101 -1.40 19.82 -6.75
N LYS A 102 -1.11 18.63 -7.29
CA LYS A 102 0.14 17.95 -7.01
C LYS A 102 1.38 18.70 -7.51
N ILE A 103 1.31 19.30 -8.71
CA ILE A 103 2.39 20.12 -9.25
C ILE A 103 2.64 21.33 -8.34
N ASN A 104 1.59 22.01 -7.87
CA ASN A 104 1.72 23.13 -6.94
C ASN A 104 2.36 22.70 -5.61
N GLU A 105 1.97 21.55 -5.05
CA GLU A 105 2.62 20.98 -3.86
C GLU A 105 4.12 20.75 -4.08
N MET A 106 4.49 20.14 -5.21
CA MET A 106 5.90 19.84 -5.54
C MET A 106 6.70 21.12 -5.77
N MET A 107 6.10 22.14 -6.38
CA MET A 107 6.72 23.46 -6.53
C MET A 107 6.98 24.10 -5.16
N ASN A 108 6.01 24.05 -4.24
CA ASN A 108 6.19 24.57 -2.87
C ASN A 108 7.29 23.85 -2.09
N LYS A 109 7.55 22.57 -2.40
CA LYS A 109 8.63 21.77 -1.82
C LYS A 109 9.97 21.89 -2.54
N ASN A 110 10.06 22.69 -3.62
CA ASN A 110 11.21 22.78 -4.51
C ASN A 110 11.61 21.42 -5.16
N GLU A 111 10.66 20.50 -5.31
CA GLU A 111 10.85 19.18 -5.93
C GLU A 111 10.56 19.21 -7.45
N TRP A 112 9.96 20.29 -7.94
CA TRP A 112 9.61 20.47 -9.34
C TRP A 112 10.72 21.18 -10.11
N ASP A 113 11.56 20.41 -10.82
CA ASP A 113 12.58 20.98 -11.71
C ASP A 113 11.92 21.58 -12.96
N ILE A 114 11.94 22.91 -13.03
CA ILE A 114 11.41 23.66 -14.15
C ILE A 114 12.30 23.50 -15.38
N ASN A 115 13.57 23.09 -15.27
CA ASN A 115 14.47 22.95 -16.41
C ASN A 115 14.18 21.73 -17.28
N ASP A 116 13.54 20.70 -16.72
CA ASP A 116 13.12 19.50 -17.45
C ASP A 116 12.07 19.85 -18.51
N GLU A 117 12.39 19.56 -19.77
CA GLU A 117 11.54 19.86 -20.92
C GLU A 117 10.20 19.13 -20.89
N SER A 118 10.17 17.89 -20.37
CA SER A 118 8.93 17.12 -20.22
C SER A 118 7.97 17.78 -19.23
N ARG A 119 8.52 18.30 -18.11
CA ARG A 119 7.78 19.04 -17.08
C ARG A 119 7.26 20.38 -17.60
N LYS A 120 8.08 21.13 -18.34
CA LYS A 120 7.65 22.38 -19.02
C LYS A 120 6.47 22.12 -19.96
N ASN A 121 6.57 21.08 -20.79
CA ASN A 121 5.52 20.72 -21.74
C ASN A 121 4.22 20.31 -21.04
N LEU A 122 4.30 19.60 -19.93
CA LEU A 122 3.14 19.24 -19.12
C LEU A 122 2.46 20.50 -18.53
N MET A 123 3.23 21.41 -17.92
CA MET A 123 2.67 22.65 -17.36
C MET A 123 1.98 23.51 -18.43
N LYS A 124 2.53 23.55 -19.65
CA LYS A 124 1.92 24.23 -20.80
C LYS A 124 0.61 23.58 -21.20
N LYS A 125 0.53 22.25 -21.28
CA LYS A 125 -0.71 21.52 -21.58
C LYS A 125 -1.79 21.69 -20.51
N LEU A 126 -1.38 21.81 -19.25
CA LEU A 126 -2.29 21.97 -18.11
C LEU A 126 -2.71 23.42 -17.84
N ASN A 127 -2.19 24.39 -18.60
CA ASN A 127 -2.40 25.84 -18.43
C ASN A 127 -2.01 26.37 -17.03
N ILE A 128 -0.98 25.81 -16.40
CA ILE A 128 -0.52 26.25 -15.06
C ILE A 128 0.35 27.51 -15.17
N LEU A 129 1.06 27.68 -16.29
CA LEU A 129 2.00 28.79 -16.53
C LEU A 129 1.35 30.19 -16.52
N SER A 130 0.02 30.32 -16.64
CA SER A 130 -0.66 31.61 -16.56
C SER A 130 -0.77 32.17 -15.14
N TYR A 131 -0.56 31.36 -14.10
CA TYR A 131 -0.72 31.76 -12.70
C TYR A 131 0.55 32.37 -12.07
N TYR A 132 1.70 32.26 -12.73
CA TYR A 132 3.01 32.67 -12.19
C TYR A 132 3.69 33.77 -13.03
N LYS A 133 2.89 34.51 -13.81
CA LYS A 133 3.35 35.68 -14.57
C LYS A 133 3.02 36.95 -13.81
#